data_AF-M4B331-F1
#
_entry.id   AF-M4B331-F1
#
_cell.length_a   1.000
_cell.length_b   1.000
_cell.length_c   1.000
_cell.angle_alpha   90.00
_cell.angle_beta   90.00
_cell.angle_gamma   90.00
#
_symmetry.space_group_name_H-M   'P 1'
#
loop_
_entity.id
_entity.type
_entity.pdbx_description
1 polymer ?
#
loop_
_entity_poly.entity_id
_entity_poly.type
_entity_poly.pdbx_seq_one_letter_code
_entity_poly.pdbx_strand_id
1 'polypeptide(L)'
;MAAMHSNPLPEAVHVTIFMEGLRTSVARTEVFRVHPSTFEEAVRVALNTVHNFKSARLGWNEYNPSSARANSASTPAVNRPKPMDLSYAEDAGY
;
A
#
# COMPACT_ATOMS: atom_id res chain seq x y z
N MET A 1 -40.48 30.44 5.21
CA MET A 1 -39.75 29.17 5.44
C MET A 1 -38.26 29.48 5.42
N ALA A 2 -37.59 29.46 6.57
CA ALA A 2 -36.14 29.53 6.62
C ALA A 2 -35.61 28.16 6.21
N ALA A 3 -35.07 28.04 5.00
CA ALA A 3 -34.24 26.90 4.65
C ALA A 3 -33.04 26.94 5.58
N MET A 4 -32.94 25.97 6.50
CA MET A 4 -31.73 25.72 7.26
C MET A 4 -30.65 25.38 6.23
N HIS A 5 -29.89 26.38 5.80
CA HIS A 5 -28.71 26.17 4.98
C HIS A 5 -27.71 25.47 5.89
N SER A 6 -27.73 24.14 5.88
CA SER A 6 -26.74 23.32 6.56
C SER A 6 -25.40 23.69 5.95
N ASN A 7 -24.64 24.53 6.65
CA ASN A 7 -23.27 24.83 6.26
C ASN A 7 -22.53 23.49 6.16
N PRO A 8 -22.05 23.09 4.97
CA PRO A 8 -21.34 21.83 4.82
C PRO A 8 -20.07 21.88 5.68
N LEU A 9 -19.68 20.74 6.24
CA LEU A 9 -18.47 20.70 7.06
C LEU A 9 -17.25 21.09 6.19
N PRO A 10 -16.23 21.73 6.79
CA PRO A 10 -14.98 22.01 6.09
C PRO A 10 -14.35 20.71 5.56
N GLU A 11 -13.70 20.77 4.40
CA GLU A 11 -13.03 19.61 3.77
C GLU A 11 -12.05 18.91 4.72
N ALA A 12 -11.27 19.67 5.49
CA ALA A 12 -10.35 19.13 6.48
C ALA A 12 -11.06 18.22 7.51
N VAL A 13 -12.31 18.53 7.86
CA VAL A 13 -13.12 17.72 8.78
C VAL A 13 -13.58 16.44 8.08
N HIS A 14 -14.05 16.53 6.83
CA HIS A 14 -14.42 15.34 6.04
C HIS A 14 -13.23 14.38 5.85
N VAL A 15 -12.06 14.92 5.49
CA VAL A 15 -10.82 14.15 5.34
C VAL A 15 -10.43 13.47 6.65
N THR A 16 -10.47 14.19 7.77
CA THR A 16 -10.09 13.65 9.07
C THR A 16 -11.02 12.51 9.49
N ILE A 17 -12.35 12.69 9.36
CA ILE A 17 -13.34 11.65 9.68
C ILE A 17 -13.12 10.42 8.81
N PHE A 18 -12.89 10.62 7.50
CA PHE A 18 -12.58 9.53 6.58
C PHE A 18 -11.33 8.75 7.02
N MET A 19 -10.23 9.46 7.28
CA MET A 19 -8.96 8.88 7.71
C MET A 19 -9.06 8.14 9.04
N GLU A 20 -9.84 8.68 9.98
CA GLU A 20 -10.10 8.04 11.27
C GLU A 20 -10.93 6.77 11.12
N GLY A 21 -11.92 6.77 10.22
CA GLY A 21 -12.78 5.64 9.89
C GLY A 21 -12.08 4.49 9.16
N LEU A 22 -10.91 4.73 8.55
CA LEU A 22 -10.09 3.64 8.00
C LEU A 22 -9.56 2.79 9.16
N ARG A 23 -9.93 1.51 9.22
CA ARG A 23 -9.31 0.53 10.14
C ARG A 23 -7.78 0.56 9.98
N THR A 24 -7.02 0.12 10.99
CA THR A 24 -5.56 -0.08 10.90
C THR A 24 -5.22 -1.02 9.75
N SER A 25 -5.03 -0.45 8.57
CA SER A 25 -4.97 -1.11 7.27
C SER A 25 -3.98 -0.35 6.40
N VAL A 26 -3.49 -1.01 5.36
CA VAL A 26 -2.58 -0.40 4.38
C VAL A 26 -3.13 0.91 3.81
N ALA A 27 -4.45 1.01 3.63
CA ALA A 27 -5.12 2.22 3.20
C ALA A 27 -4.93 3.37 4.18
N ARG A 28 -5.06 3.12 5.49
CA ARG A 28 -4.81 4.13 6.53
C ARG A 28 -3.37 4.64 6.42
N THR A 29 -2.39 3.76 6.40
CA THR A 29 -0.97 4.15 6.30
C THR A 29 -0.70 5.03 5.07
N GLU A 30 -1.24 4.65 3.92
CA GLU A 30 -1.03 5.39 2.67
C GLU A 30 -1.72 6.75 2.65
N VAL A 31 -2.96 6.84 3.12
CA VAL A 31 -3.66 8.13 3.17
C VAL A 31 -2.98 9.10 4.16
N PHE A 32 -2.49 8.61 5.30
CA PHE A 32 -1.71 9.44 6.24
C PHE A 32 -0.39 9.93 5.63
N ARG A 33 0.25 9.11 4.77
CA ARG A 33 1.49 9.50 4.08
C ARG A 33 1.26 10.58 3.03
N VAL A 34 0.19 10.45 2.24
CA VAL A 34 -0.10 11.38 1.12
C VAL A 34 -0.62 12.73 1.62
N HIS A 35 -1.26 12.76 2.80
CA HIS A 35 -1.82 13.97 3.39
C HIS A 35 -2.77 14.74 2.44
N PRO A 36 -3.87 14.08 2.00
CA PRO A 36 -4.77 14.64 1.02
C PRO A 36 -5.44 15.92 1.52
N SER A 37 -5.65 16.85 0.60
CA SER A 37 -6.26 18.16 0.89
C SER A 37 -7.80 18.16 0.77
N THR A 38 -8.34 17.11 0.14
CA THR A 38 -9.78 16.97 -0.14
C THR A 38 -10.26 15.55 0.14
N PHE A 39 -11.53 15.41 0.47
CA PHE A 39 -12.16 14.11 0.72
C PHE A 39 -12.08 13.19 -0.50
N GLU A 40 -12.30 13.70 -1.71
CA GLU A 40 -12.22 12.91 -2.93
C GLU A 40 -10.82 12.32 -3.15
N GLU A 41 -9.78 13.11 -2.89
CA GLU A 41 -8.39 12.65 -2.96
C GLU A 41 -8.12 11.54 -1.94
N ALA A 42 -8.60 11.71 -0.70
CA ALA A 42 -8.46 10.70 0.33
C ALA A 42 -9.13 9.36 -0.06
N VAL A 43 -10.34 9.43 -0.64
CA VAL A 43 -11.08 8.25 -1.13
C VAL A 43 -10.32 7.57 -2.28
N ARG A 44 -9.82 8.36 -3.25
CA ARG A 44 -9.07 7.83 -4.39
C ARG A 44 -7.81 7.11 -3.96
N VAL A 45 -7.05 7.69 -3.03
CA VAL A 45 -5.84 7.06 -2.47
C VAL A 45 -6.19 5.77 -1.75
N ALA A 46 -7.21 5.77 -0.88
CA ALA A 46 -7.62 4.58 -0.14
C ALA A 46 -8.01 3.43 -1.08
N LEU A 47 -8.84 3.69 -2.10
CA LEU A 47 -9.28 2.70 -3.07
C LEU A 47 -8.11 2.14 -3.89
N ASN A 48 -7.25 3.02 -4.40
CA ASN A 48 -6.07 2.62 -5.17
C ASN A 48 -5.13 1.76 -4.33
N THR A 49 -4.89 2.14 -3.08
CA THR A 49 -4.04 1.39 -2.16
C THR A 49 -4.61 0.00 -1.88
N VAL A 50 -5.91 -0.12 -1.60
CA VAL A 50 -6.55 -1.44 -1.37
C VAL A 50 -6.43 -2.30 -2.62
N HIS A 51 -6.66 -1.72 -3.80
CA HIS A 51 -6.53 -2.43 -5.07
C HIS A 51 -5.10 -2.92 -5.28
N ASN A 52 -4.10 -2.03 -5.22
CA ASN A 52 -2.70 -2.37 -5.43
C ASN A 52 -2.18 -3.38 -4.40
N PHE A 53 -2.59 -3.26 -3.14
CA PHE A 53 -2.24 -4.23 -2.12
C PHE A 53 -2.78 -5.63 -2.43
N LYS A 54 -4.03 -5.72 -2.88
CA LYS A 54 -4.60 -7.01 -3.32
C LYS A 54 -3.89 -7.53 -4.56
N SER A 55 -3.63 -6.70 -5.56
CA SER A 55 -2.94 -7.08 -6.79
C SER A 55 -1.52 -7.58 -6.52
N ALA A 56 -0.76 -6.89 -5.65
CA ALA A 56 0.56 -7.33 -5.22
C ALA A 56 0.52 -8.66 -4.45
N ARG A 57 -0.49 -8.86 -3.59
CA ARG A 57 -0.68 -10.14 -2.88
C ARG A 57 -1.07 -11.28 -3.82
N LEU A 58 -1.89 -11.03 -4.83
CA LEU A 58 -2.24 -12.04 -5.83
C LEU A 58 -1.02 -12.40 -6.70
N GLY A 59 -0.24 -11.40 -7.12
CA GLY A 59 1.04 -11.64 -7.80
C GLY A 59 2.04 -12.43 -6.95
N TRP A 60 2.07 -12.20 -5.63
CA TRP A 60 2.83 -13.02 -4.69
C TRP A 60 2.30 -14.46 -4.56
N ASN A 61 0.98 -14.67 -4.54
CA ASN A 61 0.41 -16.01 -4.42
C ASN A 61 0.71 -16.87 -5.67
N GLU A 62 0.86 -16.23 -6.83
CA GLU A 62 1.31 -16.86 -8.07
C GLU A 62 2.81 -17.20 -8.02
N TYR A 63 3.61 -16.32 -7.41
CA TYR A 63 4.98 -16.60 -6.94
C TYR A 63 5.00 -17.35 -5.60
N ASN A 64 4.31 -18.49 -5.51
CA ASN A 64 4.46 -19.33 -4.32
C ASN A 64 5.91 -19.88 -4.26
N PRO A 65 6.77 -19.53 -3.28
CA PRO A 65 8.10 -20.09 -3.18
C PRO A 65 8.08 -21.61 -2.92
N SER A 66 6.96 -22.16 -2.42
CA SER A 66 6.77 -23.60 -2.31
C SER A 66 6.58 -24.29 -3.66
N SER A 67 5.93 -23.63 -4.64
CA SER A 67 5.87 -24.13 -6.03
C SER A 67 7.14 -23.78 -6.82
N ALA A 68 7.83 -22.70 -6.48
CA ALA A 68 9.14 -22.36 -7.05
C ALA A 68 10.22 -23.39 -6.69
N ARG A 69 10.09 -24.14 -5.58
CA ARG A 69 10.98 -25.27 -5.26
C ARG A 69 10.69 -26.52 -6.10
N ALA A 70 9.44 -26.69 -6.56
CA ALA A 70 9.09 -27.73 -7.52
C ALA A 70 9.52 -27.36 -8.95
N ASN A 71 9.49 -26.06 -9.30
CA ASN A 71 9.82 -25.54 -10.64
C ASN A 71 11.27 -25.03 -10.79
N SER A 72 12.08 -25.01 -9.73
CA SER A 72 13.49 -24.62 -9.80
C SER A 72 14.37 -25.59 -10.60
N ALA A 73 13.82 -26.72 -11.04
CA ALA A 73 14.48 -27.61 -12.00
C ALA A 73 14.26 -27.19 -13.46
N SER A 74 13.41 -26.19 -13.75
CA SER A 74 12.96 -25.91 -15.13
C SER A 74 13.08 -24.45 -15.60
N THR A 75 13.57 -23.53 -14.78
CA THR A 75 13.92 -22.17 -15.25
C THR A 75 15.43 -22.04 -15.48
N PRO A 76 15.89 -21.59 -16.67
CA PRO A 76 17.31 -21.36 -16.91
C PRO A 76 17.83 -20.35 -15.88
N ALA A 77 18.95 -20.68 -15.23
CA ALA A 77 19.56 -19.89 -14.14
C ALA A 77 19.84 -18.41 -14.49
N VAL A 78 19.76 -18.06 -15.78
CA VAL A 78 20.06 -16.73 -16.33
C VAL A 78 19.04 -15.64 -15.98
N ASN A 79 17.80 -15.98 -15.64
CA ASN A 79 16.72 -15.00 -15.37
C ASN A 79 16.22 -15.01 -13.91
N ARG A 80 16.95 -15.63 -12.98
CA ARG A 80 16.61 -15.55 -11.56
C ARG A 80 17.04 -14.18 -11.02
N PRO A 81 16.20 -13.46 -10.27
CA PRO A 81 16.65 -12.28 -9.53
C PRO A 81 17.86 -12.64 -8.65
N LYS A 82 18.99 -11.95 -8.85
CA LYS A 82 20.18 -12.14 -8.01
C LYS A 82 19.86 -11.64 -6.60
N PRO A 83 20.06 -12.45 -5.54
CA PRO A 83 20.01 -11.96 -4.16
C PRO A 83 20.98 -10.80 -3.98
N MET A 84 20.60 -9.82 -3.16
CA MET A 84 21.48 -8.73 -2.78
C MET A 84 22.67 -9.31 -2.00
N ASP A 85 23.88 -8.90 -2.37
CA ASP A 85 25.10 -9.29 -1.65
C ASP A 85 25.24 -8.43 -0.39
N LEU A 86 25.31 -9.09 0.77
CA LEU A 86 25.39 -8.47 2.08
C LEU A 86 26.80 -8.59 2.70
N SER A 87 27.78 -9.07 1.94
CA SER A 87 29.16 -9.27 2.40
C SER A 87 29.84 -8.00 2.92
N TYR A 88 29.42 -6.82 2.45
CA TYR A 88 29.96 -5.52 2.88
C TYR A 88 29.28 -4.95 4.13
N ALA A 89 28.24 -5.62 4.66
CA ALA A 89 27.49 -5.10 5.81
C ALA A 89 28.20 -5.28 7.16
N GLU A 90 29.31 -6.03 7.20
CA GLU A 90 30.03 -6.34 8.45
C GLU A 90 31.25 -5.43 8.71
N ASP A 91 31.54 -4.46 7.85
CA ASP A 91 32.65 -3.51 8.07
C ASP A 91 32.14 -2.17 8.64
N ALA A 92 31.61 -2.22 9.85
CA ALA A 92 31.36 -1.05 10.69
C ALA A 92 31.85 -1.33 12.11
N GLY A 93 33.10 -1.80 12.22
CA GLY A 93 33.86 -1.79 13.46
C GLY A 93 34.64 -0.48 13.58
N TYR A 94 34.19 0.40 14.47
CA TYR A 94 34.94 1.57 14.94
C TYR A 94 36.10 1.14 15.84
#